data_AF-N6X345-F1
#
_entry.id   AF-N6X345-F1
#
_cell.length_a   1.000
_cell.length_b   1.000
_cell.length_c   1.000
_cell.angle_alpha   90.00
_cell.angle_beta   90.00
_cell.angle_gamma   90.00
#
_symmetry.space_group_name_H-M   'P 1'
#
loop_
_entity.id
_entity.type
_entity.pdbx_description
1 polymer ?
#
loop_
_entity_poly.entity_id
_entity_poly.type
_entity_poly.pdbx_seq_one_letter_code
_entity_poly.pdbx_strand_id
1 'polypeptide(L)'
;MRLQMTLIVAMSFSTAVSADIFQCRQANGQMVFSDRACADNARIVTVDPVVTGGRLDTGTDVETWQPASRERRREPKGCDQGYIQSTQLRTFRARRQVQAGMSAKQVRYILGEPDVRDGQWWVYEHKGEETGRYKIVGGCLDKWR
;
A
#
# COMPACT_ATOMS: atom_id res chain seq x y z
N MET A 1 -12.66 35.48 -60.92
CA MET A 1 -11.79 35.28 -59.75
C MET A 1 -11.68 33.79 -59.46
N ARG A 2 -10.64 33.15 -60.01
CA ARG A 2 -10.33 31.71 -59.95
C ARG A 2 -9.34 31.42 -58.80
N LEU A 3 -9.66 31.84 -57.57
CA LEU A 3 -8.68 31.79 -56.48
C LEU A 3 -9.22 31.30 -55.12
N GLN A 4 -10.36 30.60 -55.09
CA GLN A 4 -10.96 30.15 -53.82
C GLN A 4 -11.14 28.63 -53.69
N MET A 5 -10.68 27.84 -54.66
CA MET A 5 -10.98 26.39 -54.71
C MET A 5 -9.73 25.50 -54.60
N THR A 6 -8.63 26.02 -54.05
CA THR A 6 -7.38 25.26 -53.88
C THR A 6 -6.85 25.20 -52.44
N LEU A 7 -7.47 25.88 -51.48
CA LEU A 7 -6.97 25.92 -50.09
C LEU A 7 -7.60 24.89 -49.15
N ILE A 8 -8.69 24.22 -49.53
CA ILE A 8 -9.46 23.37 -48.60
C ILE A 8 -8.96 21.91 -48.58
N VAL A 9 -8.19 21.46 -49.58
CA VAL A 9 -7.75 20.05 -49.69
C VAL A 9 -6.51 19.73 -48.83
N ALA A 10 -5.78 20.73 -48.34
CA ALA A 10 -4.51 20.51 -47.64
C ALA A 10 -4.63 20.15 -46.14
N MET A 11 -5.81 20.22 -45.53
CA MET A 11 -5.99 20.02 -44.08
C MET A 11 -6.48 18.62 -43.66
N SER A 12 -6.63 17.68 -44.59
CA SER A 12 -7.30 16.39 -44.29
C SER A 12 -6.37 15.22 -43.97
N PHE A 13 -5.05 15.40 -43.92
CA PHE A 13 -4.10 14.34 -43.59
C PHE A 13 -3.59 14.47 -42.15
N SER A 14 -4.50 14.40 -41.18
CA SER A 14 -4.12 14.08 -39.80
C SER A 14 -3.75 12.59 -39.76
N THR A 15 -2.46 12.27 -39.83
CA THR A 15 -1.98 10.90 -39.65
C THR A 15 -2.42 10.42 -38.28
N ALA A 16 -3.25 9.38 -38.23
CA ALA A 16 -3.55 8.69 -36.98
C ALA A 16 -2.23 8.13 -36.42
N VAL A 17 -1.73 8.75 -35.35
CA VAL A 17 -0.58 8.24 -34.61
C VAL A 17 -1.08 7.07 -33.77
N SER A 18 -0.92 5.84 -34.27
CA SER A 18 -1.00 4.64 -33.42
C SER A 18 0.31 4.53 -32.65
N ALA A 19 0.28 4.84 -31.36
CA ALA A 19 1.44 4.64 -30.49
C ALA A 19 1.46 3.18 -30.04
N ASP A 20 2.23 2.34 -30.74
CA ASP A 20 2.52 0.98 -30.27
C ASP A 20 3.49 1.05 -29.08
N ILE A 21 3.24 0.25 -28.04
CA ILE A 21 4.13 0.15 -26.88
C ILE A 21 5.07 -1.04 -27.11
N PHE A 22 6.36 -0.76 -27.22
CA PHE A 22 7.41 -1.76 -27.37
C PHE A 22 8.00 -2.13 -26.01
N GLN A 23 8.00 -3.42 -25.69
CA GLN A 23 8.67 -4.01 -24.54
C GLN A 23 10.06 -4.52 -24.93
N CYS A 24 11.06 -3.98 -24.25
CA CYS A 24 12.47 -4.12 -24.54
C CYS A 24 13.19 -4.80 -23.37
N ARG A 25 14.09 -5.73 -23.66
CA ARG A 25 15.02 -6.26 -22.65
C ARG A 25 16.39 -5.64 -22.85
N GLN A 26 16.83 -4.85 -21.88
CA GLN A 26 18.16 -4.24 -21.91
C GLN A 26 19.25 -5.28 -21.65
N ALA A 27 20.50 -4.95 -22.01
CA ALA A 27 21.67 -5.83 -21.83
C ALA A 27 21.93 -6.22 -20.35
N ASN A 28 21.51 -5.37 -19.41
CA ASN A 28 21.56 -5.62 -17.96
C ASN A 28 20.40 -6.51 -17.44
N GLY A 29 19.52 -6.99 -18.33
CA GLY A 29 18.35 -7.80 -17.99
C GLY A 29 17.11 -7.01 -17.57
N GLN A 30 17.17 -5.68 -17.52
CA GLN A 30 16.02 -4.82 -17.16
C GLN A 30 15.00 -4.77 -18.29
N MET A 31 13.71 -4.80 -17.93
CA MET A 31 12.61 -4.59 -18.86
C MET A 31 12.25 -3.10 -18.93
N VAL A 32 12.22 -2.53 -20.13
CA VAL A 32 11.87 -1.13 -20.38
C VAL A 32 10.80 -1.06 -21.47
N PHE A 33 9.92 -0.06 -21.38
CA PHE A 33 8.86 0.18 -22.35
C PHE A 33 9.14 1.47 -23.11
N SER A 34 8.96 1.46 -24.43
CA SER A 34 9.16 2.61 -25.31
C SER A 34 8.02 2.72 -26.33
N ASP A 35 7.75 3.94 -26.76
CA ASP A 35 6.88 4.30 -27.89
C ASP A 35 7.55 4.09 -29.26
N ARG A 36 8.82 3.63 -29.28
CA ARG A 36 9.59 3.33 -30.49
C ARG A 36 10.26 1.97 -30.39
N ALA A 37 10.48 1.33 -31.54
CA ALA A 37 11.25 0.10 -31.60
C ALA A 37 12.67 0.31 -31.07
N CYS A 38 13.03 -0.47 -30.06
CA CYS A 38 14.24 -0.30 -29.25
C CYS A 38 15.31 -1.36 -29.51
N ALA A 39 14.93 -2.50 -30.11
CA ALA A 39 15.79 -3.63 -30.43
C ALA A 39 15.10 -4.56 -31.44
N ASP A 40 15.86 -5.37 -32.16
CA ASP A 40 15.32 -6.32 -33.16
C ASP A 40 14.39 -7.38 -32.56
N ASN A 41 14.50 -7.63 -31.25
CA ASN A 41 13.64 -8.54 -30.50
C ASN A 41 12.56 -7.83 -29.67
N ALA A 42 12.27 -6.56 -29.96
CA ALA A 42 11.23 -5.81 -29.27
C ALA A 42 9.86 -6.49 -29.45
N ARG A 43 9.13 -6.65 -28.35
CA ARG A 43 7.76 -7.21 -28.37
C ARG A 43 6.75 -6.07 -28.30
N ILE A 44 5.78 -6.07 -29.21
CA ILE A 44 4.66 -5.13 -29.14
C ILE A 44 3.71 -5.59 -28.04
N VAL A 45 3.33 -4.67 -27.15
CA VAL A 45 2.37 -4.90 -26.08
C VAL A 45 1.10 -4.13 -26.39
N THR A 46 0.01 -4.86 -26.58
CA THR A 46 -1.34 -4.28 -26.67
C THR A 46 -1.86 -4.05 -25.25
N VAL A 47 -2.26 -2.82 -24.94
CA VAL A 47 -2.88 -2.46 -23.66
C VAL A 47 -4.29 -1.98 -23.96
N ASP A 48 -5.28 -2.63 -23.35
CA ASP A 48 -6.65 -2.15 -23.41
C ASP A 48 -6.81 -0.92 -22.50
N PRO A 49 -7.18 0.26 -23.05
CA PRO A 49 -7.27 1.48 -22.25
C PRO A 49 -8.44 1.38 -21.26
N VAL A 50 -8.13 1.65 -19.99
CA VAL A 50 -9.14 1.73 -18.93
C VAL A 50 -9.77 3.12 -18.95
N VAL A 51 -11.06 3.19 -19.29
CA VAL A 51 -11.81 4.45 -19.25
C VAL A 51 -12.24 4.73 -17.80
N THR A 52 -11.66 5.75 -17.18
CA THR A 52 -12.10 6.22 -15.87
C THR A 52 -13.42 6.98 -16.00
N GLY A 53 -14.52 6.40 -15.53
CA GLY A 53 -15.85 7.03 -15.58
C GLY A 53 -17.05 6.09 -15.43
N GLY A 54 -16.90 4.96 -14.73
CA GLY A 54 -17.98 3.99 -14.54
C GLY A 54 -19.12 4.50 -13.65
N ARG A 55 -20.26 3.80 -13.64
CA ARG A 55 -21.38 4.14 -12.74
C ARG A 55 -21.00 3.81 -11.28
N LEU A 56 -21.40 4.66 -10.35
CA LEU A 56 -21.11 4.48 -8.91
C LEU A 56 -21.80 3.26 -8.30
N ASP A 57 -22.86 2.75 -8.94
CA ASP A 57 -23.67 1.64 -8.44
C ASP A 57 -23.21 0.26 -8.93
N THR A 58 -22.50 0.18 -10.06
CA THR A 58 -22.04 -1.09 -10.65
C THR A 58 -20.52 -1.29 -10.60
N GLY A 59 -19.77 -0.26 -10.22
CA GLY A 59 -18.31 -0.29 -10.26
C GLY A 59 -17.77 -0.05 -11.67
N THR A 60 -16.47 -0.27 -11.87
CA THR A 60 -15.82 -0.19 -13.19
C THR A 60 -15.86 -1.58 -13.83
N ASP A 61 -16.33 -1.67 -15.09
CA ASP A 61 -16.42 -2.92 -15.88
C ASP A 61 -15.04 -3.43 -16.35
N VAL A 62 -14.01 -3.26 -15.54
CA VAL A 62 -12.61 -3.53 -15.90
C VAL A 62 -12.11 -4.67 -15.04
N GLU A 63 -11.60 -5.70 -15.70
CA GLU A 63 -10.91 -6.80 -15.05
C GLU A 63 -9.58 -6.29 -14.50
N THR A 64 -9.58 -5.98 -13.20
CA THR A 64 -8.37 -5.53 -12.51
C THR A 64 -7.48 -6.71 -12.17
N TRP A 65 -6.17 -6.52 -12.34
CA TRP A 65 -5.20 -7.51 -11.88
C TRP A 65 -5.36 -7.73 -10.37
N GLN A 66 -5.70 -8.95 -9.97
CA GLN A 66 -5.71 -9.34 -8.57
C GLN A 66 -4.36 -9.98 -8.21
N PRO A 67 -3.64 -9.47 -7.19
CA PRO A 67 -2.45 -10.14 -6.71
C PRO A 67 -2.81 -11.56 -6.23
N ALA A 68 -1.91 -12.50 -6.45
CA ALA A 68 -2.03 -13.85 -5.91
C ALA A 68 -2.37 -13.79 -4.42
N SER A 69 -3.34 -14.60 -3.98
CA SER A 69 -3.78 -14.59 -2.60
C SER A 69 -2.60 -14.96 -1.71
N ARG A 70 -2.08 -13.97 -0.98
CA ARG A 70 -1.09 -14.25 0.05
C ARG A 70 -1.80 -15.05 1.12
N GLU A 71 -1.25 -16.21 1.44
CA GLU A 71 -1.69 -17.01 2.56
C GLU A 71 -1.76 -16.09 3.79
N ARG A 72 -2.98 -15.81 4.27
CA ARG A 72 -3.15 -15.02 5.47
C ARG A 72 -2.51 -15.82 6.58
N ARG A 73 -1.35 -15.35 7.05
CA ARG A 73 -0.69 -15.88 8.24
C ARG A 73 -1.78 -16.02 9.30
N ARG A 74 -2.06 -17.25 9.75
CA ARG A 74 -3.06 -17.52 10.79
C ARG A 74 -2.82 -16.52 11.92
N GLU A 75 -3.76 -15.61 12.12
CA GLU A 75 -3.65 -14.69 13.24
C GLU A 75 -3.57 -15.55 14.50
N PRO A 76 -2.58 -15.32 15.38
CA PRO A 76 -2.55 -16.00 16.66
C PRO A 76 -3.90 -15.77 17.36
N LYS A 77 -4.33 -16.74 18.19
CA LYS A 77 -5.49 -16.57 19.07
C LYS A 77 -5.41 -15.16 19.67
N GLY A 78 -6.42 -14.34 19.38
CA GLY A 78 -6.42 -12.94 19.80
C GLY A 78 -6.25 -12.83 21.31
N CYS A 79 -5.64 -11.74 21.76
CA CYS A 79 -5.56 -11.44 23.18
C CYS A 79 -6.96 -11.18 23.76
N ASP A 80 -7.13 -11.33 25.07
CA ASP A 80 -8.45 -11.28 25.72
C ASP A 80 -9.24 -9.98 25.48
N GLN A 81 -8.56 -8.83 25.35
CA GLN A 81 -9.24 -7.56 25.03
C GLN A 81 -9.71 -7.49 23.57
N GLY A 82 -9.13 -8.31 22.70
CA GLY A 82 -9.47 -8.36 21.28
C GLY A 82 -9.38 -7.00 20.59
N TYR A 83 -10.41 -6.68 19.82
CA TYR A 83 -10.50 -5.44 19.07
C TYR A 83 -10.91 -4.27 19.97
N ILE A 84 -10.15 -3.18 19.89
CA ILE A 84 -10.45 -1.92 20.57
C ILE A 84 -10.67 -0.85 19.50
N GLN A 85 -11.76 -0.09 19.62
CA GLN A 85 -12.09 0.97 18.67
C GLN A 85 -10.98 2.03 18.60
N SER A 86 -10.76 2.61 17.42
CA SER A 86 -9.69 3.59 17.19
C SER A 86 -9.81 4.83 18.08
N THR A 87 -11.03 5.33 18.30
CA THR A 87 -11.29 6.45 19.24
C THR A 87 -10.88 6.10 20.66
N GLN A 88 -11.22 4.89 21.12
CA GLN A 88 -10.84 4.42 22.44
C GLN A 88 -9.32 4.24 22.56
N LEU A 89 -8.65 3.68 21.54
CA LEU A 89 -7.18 3.59 21.50
C LEU A 89 -6.50 4.97 21.54
N ARG A 90 -7.06 5.97 20.86
CA ARG A 90 -6.56 7.35 20.93
C ARG A 90 -6.69 7.93 22.34
N THR A 91 -7.82 7.68 23.01
CA THR A 91 -8.02 8.09 24.41
C THR A 91 -7.01 7.40 25.34
N PHE A 92 -6.79 6.10 25.17
CA PHE A 92 -5.79 5.36 25.94
C PHE A 92 -4.38 5.90 25.72
N ARG A 93 -4.01 6.21 24.47
CA ARG A 93 -2.73 6.84 24.14
C ARG A 93 -2.58 8.21 24.82
N ALA A 94 -3.59 9.06 24.74
CA ALA A 94 -3.56 10.38 25.38
C ALA A 94 -3.40 10.29 26.90
N ARG A 95 -3.99 9.27 27.53
CA ARG A 95 -3.92 9.02 28.98
C ARG A 95 -2.74 8.14 29.42
N ARG A 96 -1.97 7.58 28.48
CA ARG A 96 -0.96 6.53 28.72
C ARG A 96 -1.50 5.34 29.52
N GLN A 97 -2.72 4.89 29.21
CA GLN A 97 -3.40 3.81 29.94
C GLN A 97 -3.42 2.52 29.12
N VAL A 98 -3.02 1.41 29.73
CA VAL A 98 -3.10 0.07 29.15
C VAL A 98 -3.98 -0.82 30.03
N GLN A 99 -4.47 -1.92 29.45
CA GLN A 99 -5.31 -2.90 30.16
C GLN A 99 -4.82 -4.31 29.88
N ALA A 100 -4.98 -5.20 30.87
CA ALA A 100 -4.63 -6.61 30.72
C ALA A 100 -5.40 -7.22 29.54
N GLY A 101 -4.73 -8.07 28.76
CA GLY A 101 -5.26 -8.66 27.54
C GLY A 101 -5.14 -7.77 26.30
N MET A 102 -4.57 -6.56 26.37
CA MET A 102 -4.22 -5.81 25.16
C MET A 102 -3.12 -6.50 24.38
N SER A 103 -3.19 -6.47 23.05
CA SER A 103 -2.08 -6.95 22.20
C SER A 103 -0.85 -6.06 22.33
N ALA A 104 0.33 -6.65 22.12
CA ALA A 104 1.61 -5.95 22.09
C ALA A 104 1.60 -4.77 21.10
N LYS A 105 0.86 -4.90 19.99
CA LYS A 105 0.66 -3.83 19.01
C LYS A 105 -0.14 -2.65 19.59
N GLN A 106 -1.21 -2.92 20.33
CA GLN A 106 -2.00 -1.88 21.00
C GLN A 106 -1.20 -1.21 22.12
N VAL A 107 -0.44 -1.98 22.91
CA VAL A 107 0.45 -1.44 23.95
C VAL A 107 1.48 -0.49 23.33
N ARG A 108 2.15 -0.90 22.25
CA ARG A 108 3.09 -0.03 21.51
C ARG A 108 2.43 1.22 20.94
N TYR A 109 1.20 1.12 20.47
CA TYR A 109 0.47 2.28 19.97
C TYR A 109 0.23 3.31 21.09
N ILE A 110 -0.05 2.85 22.30
CA ILE A 110 -0.35 3.67 23.47
C ILE A 110 0.91 4.25 24.09
N LEU A 111 1.90 3.41 24.39
CA LEU A 111 3.10 3.76 25.17
C LEU A 111 4.32 4.10 24.31
N GLY A 112 4.35 3.64 23.06
CA GLY A 112 5.54 3.70 22.21
C GLY A 112 6.35 2.40 22.25
N GLU A 113 7.51 2.41 21.59
CA GLU A 113 8.50 1.34 21.73
C GLU A 113 9.11 1.38 23.13
N PRO A 114 9.36 0.22 23.76
CA PRO A 114 10.05 0.18 25.04
C PRO A 114 11.54 0.54 24.87
N ASP A 115 12.10 1.17 25.89
CA ASP A 115 13.52 1.53 25.93
C ASP A 115 14.39 0.29 26.14
N VAL A 116 13.95 -0.63 27.01
CA VAL A 116 14.64 -1.90 27.29
C VAL A 116 13.67 -3.08 27.22
N ARG A 117 14.16 -4.21 26.67
CA ARG A 117 13.44 -5.48 26.64
C ARG A 117 14.21 -6.52 27.46
N ASP A 118 13.64 -6.91 28.59
CA ASP A 118 14.18 -7.91 29.51
C ASP A 118 13.33 -9.18 29.46
N GLY A 119 13.64 -10.04 28.48
CA GLY A 119 12.86 -11.23 28.17
C GLY A 119 11.42 -10.88 27.74
N GLN A 120 10.45 -11.23 28.57
CA GLN A 120 9.03 -10.91 28.37
C GLN A 120 8.65 -9.51 28.88
N TRP A 121 9.55 -8.81 29.55
CA TRP A 121 9.28 -7.50 30.13
C TRP A 121 9.71 -6.37 29.21
N TRP A 122 8.84 -5.40 29.05
CA TRP A 122 9.08 -4.15 28.37
C TRP A 122 9.21 -3.07 29.42
N VAL A 123 10.37 -2.43 29.47
CA VAL A 123 10.69 -1.39 30.45
C VAL A 123 10.70 -0.04 29.72
N TYR A 124 10.05 0.94 30.33
CA TYR A 124 10.01 2.32 29.83
C TYR A 124 10.70 3.23 30.84
N GLU A 125 11.59 4.08 30.34
CA GLU A 125 12.40 4.97 31.14
C GLU A 125 12.14 6.43 30.76
N HIS A 126 12.21 7.32 31.75
CA HIS A 126 12.20 8.76 31.52
C HIS A 126 13.37 9.38 32.26
N LYS A 127 14.29 10.01 31.51
CA LYS A 127 15.51 10.62 32.07
C LYS A 127 16.36 9.65 32.90
N GLY A 128 16.36 8.37 32.54
CA GLY A 128 17.14 7.32 33.20
C GLY A 128 16.45 6.65 34.39
N GLU A 129 15.20 7.00 34.69
CA GLU A 129 14.40 6.34 35.73
C GLU A 129 13.32 5.44 35.12
N GLU A 130 13.19 4.21 35.62
CA GLU A 130 12.13 3.28 35.23
C GLU A 130 10.75 3.88 35.59
N THR A 131 9.97 4.21 34.57
CA THR A 131 8.61 4.76 34.71
C THR A 131 7.53 3.68 34.73
N GLY A 132 7.85 2.49 34.23
CA GLY A 132 6.94 1.37 34.27
C GLY A 132 7.47 0.16 33.52
N ARG A 133 6.98 -1.00 33.92
CA ARG A 133 7.38 -2.28 33.35
C ARG A 133 6.17 -3.16 33.05
N TYR A 134 6.10 -3.65 31.82
CA TYR A 134 4.93 -4.31 31.24
C TYR A 134 5.30 -5.71 30.74
N LYS A 135 4.62 -6.76 31.21
CA LYS A 135 4.89 -8.14 30.82
C LYS A 135 4.07 -8.54 29.61
N ILE A 136 4.74 -8.86 28.51
CA ILE A 136 4.12 -9.34 27.28
C ILE A 136 4.34 -10.85 27.14
N VAL A 137 3.26 -11.63 27.24
CA VAL A 137 3.27 -13.09 27.11
C VAL A 137 2.42 -13.49 25.92
N GLY A 138 2.96 -14.30 25.00
CA GLY A 138 2.22 -14.72 23.81
C GLY A 138 1.77 -13.57 22.88
N GLY A 139 2.38 -12.39 23.01
CA GLY A 139 1.97 -11.19 22.29
C GLY A 139 0.87 -10.37 22.97
N CYS A 140 0.51 -10.69 24.21
CA CYS A 140 -0.54 -10.03 24.98
C CYS A 140 0.01 -9.47 26.30
N LEU A 141 -0.54 -8.35 26.76
CA LEU A 141 -0.23 -7.75 28.04
C LEU A 141 -0.83 -8.58 29.16
N ASP A 142 0.03 -9.19 29.97
CA ASP A 142 -0.34 -10.01 31.13
C ASP A 142 -0.52 -9.12 32.36
N LYS A 143 0.51 -8.34 32.71
CA LYS A 143 0.53 -7.46 33.89
C LYS A 143 1.57 -6.34 33.78
N TRP A 144 1.45 -5.32 34.62
CA TRP A 144 2.41 -4.22 34.69
C TRP A 144 2.56 -3.67 36.12
N ARG A 145 3.64 -2.95 36.38
CA ARG A 145 3.92 -2.22 37.62
C ARG A 145 4.72 -0.96 37.35
#